data_AF-A0A920JMW4-F1
#
_entry.id   AF-A0A920JMW4-F1
#
_cell.length_a   1.000
_cell.length_b   1.000
_cell.length_c   1.000
_cell.angle_alpha   90.00
_cell.angle_beta   90.00
_cell.angle_gamma   90.00
#
_symmetry.space_group_name_H-M   'P 1'
#
loop_
_entity.id
_entity.type
_entity.pdbx_description
1 polymer ?
#
loop_
_entity_poly.entity_id
_entity_poly.type
_entity_poly.pdbx_seq_one_letter_code
_entity_poly.pdbx_strand_id
1 'polypeptide(L)'
;MPWLITTALIHSLITCEQKSMFKNWTIILAILAFSLSVLGTFLVRSGILISVHSFANDPARGIYILLFLAAILGVALYIYFKNSSFMNDNLKFKLLSRESFFLINNILLVTATFTILLGTIYPLILDLLGLEKISIGTPYYNAVFLPIMTPAIILAGYVPLMLYLKKRETLSC
;
A
#
# COMPACT_ATOMS: atom_id res chain seq x y z
N MET A 1 0.88 -4.51 6.43
CA MET A 1 0.69 -4.26 4.98
C MET A 1 -0.52 -3.37 4.69
N PRO A 2 -1.76 -3.68 5.13
CA PRO A 2 -2.93 -2.85 4.77
C PRO A 2 -2.84 -1.42 5.28
N TRP A 3 -2.25 -1.20 6.46
CA TRP A 3 -2.12 0.13 7.03
C TRP A 3 -1.19 1.05 6.21
N LEU A 4 -0.09 0.55 5.66
CA LEU A 4 0.87 1.35 4.86
C LEU A 4 0.24 1.83 3.54
N ILE A 5 -0.48 0.93 2.86
CA ILE A 5 -1.19 1.29 1.63
C ILE A 5 -2.41 2.18 1.94
N THR A 6 -3.05 2.02 3.10
CA THR A 6 -4.16 2.88 3.55
C THR A 6 -3.68 4.27 3.92
N THR A 7 -2.52 4.43 4.56
CA THR A 7 -1.95 5.75 4.82
C THR A 7 -1.57 6.43 3.50
N ALA A 8 -0.98 5.69 2.55
CA ALA A 8 -0.76 6.20 1.20
C ALA A 8 -2.08 6.66 0.55
N LEU A 9 -3.13 5.84 0.62
CA LEU A 9 -4.46 6.18 0.11
C LEU A 9 -5.00 7.49 0.70
N ILE A 10 -4.93 7.66 2.02
CA ILE A 10 -5.43 8.88 2.70
C ILE A 10 -4.68 10.12 2.19
N HIS A 11 -3.35 10.05 2.05
CA HIS A 11 -2.57 11.18 1.52
C HIS A 11 -2.95 11.52 0.06
N SER A 12 -3.18 10.50 -0.76
CA SER A 12 -3.65 10.69 -2.13
C SER A 12 -5.05 11.28 -2.19
N LEU A 13 -5.96 10.83 -1.32
CA LEU A 13 -7.34 11.29 -1.29
C LEU A 13 -7.45 12.76 -0.88
N ILE A 14 -6.68 13.17 0.13
CA ILE A 14 -6.59 14.59 0.55
C ILE A 14 -6.08 15.47 -0.62
N THR A 15 -5.06 14.99 -1.33
CA THR A 15 -4.50 15.73 -2.48
C THR A 15 -5.49 15.79 -3.66
N CYS A 16 -6.21 14.69 -3.89
CA CYS A 16 -7.24 14.59 -4.91
C CYS A 16 -8.42 15.53 -4.64
N GLU A 17 -8.88 15.63 -3.39
CA GLU A 17 -9.99 16.53 -3.03
C GLU A 17 -9.58 18.00 -3.18
N GLN A 18 -8.38 18.36 -2.71
CA GLN A 18 -7.94 19.76 -2.70
C GLN A 18 -7.52 20.30 -4.08
N LYS A 19 -7.03 19.43 -4.97
CA LYS A 19 -6.41 19.84 -6.24
C LYS A 19 -6.96 19.13 -7.47
N SER A 20 -7.87 18.16 -7.32
CA SER A 20 -8.37 17.31 -8.41
C SER A 20 -7.27 16.59 -9.19
N MET A 21 -6.13 16.30 -8.55
CA MET A 21 -4.98 15.60 -9.14
C MET A 21 -4.87 14.17 -8.58
N PHE A 22 -4.22 13.26 -9.31
CA PHE A 22 -3.93 11.89 -8.87
C PHE A 22 -5.18 11.02 -8.69
N LYS A 23 -6.22 11.26 -9.50
CA LYS A 23 -7.47 10.48 -9.42
C LYS A 23 -7.22 9.00 -9.70
N ASN A 24 -6.54 8.70 -10.79
CA ASN A 24 -6.19 7.32 -11.16
C ASN A 24 -5.39 6.61 -10.08
N TRP A 25 -4.38 7.31 -9.53
CA TRP A 25 -3.53 6.76 -8.47
C TRP A 25 -4.33 6.44 -7.21
N THR A 26 -5.21 7.35 -6.78
CA THR A 26 -6.07 7.16 -5.61
C THR A 26 -7.00 5.95 -5.78
N ILE A 27 -7.59 5.76 -6.97
CA ILE A 27 -8.45 4.61 -7.25
C ILE A 27 -7.66 3.29 -7.17
N ILE A 28 -6.47 3.23 -7.78
CA ILE A 28 -5.61 2.04 -7.69
C ILE A 28 -5.25 1.73 -6.23
N LEU A 29 -4.86 2.74 -5.45
CA LEU A 29 -4.57 2.56 -4.03
C LEU A 29 -5.77 2.06 -3.23
N ALA A 30 -6.98 2.52 -3.54
CA ALA A 30 -8.20 2.06 -2.88
C ALA A 30 -8.46 0.57 -3.15
N ILE A 31 -8.32 0.16 -4.41
CA ILE A 31 -8.45 -1.25 -4.82
C ILE A 31 -7.39 -2.11 -4.10
N LEU A 32 -6.14 -1.66 -4.07
CA LEU A 32 -5.05 -2.36 -3.39
C LEU A 32 -5.27 -2.43 -1.87
N ALA A 33 -5.67 -1.33 -1.22
CA ALA A 33 -5.90 -1.29 0.22
C ALA A 33 -7.00 -2.25 0.67
N PHE A 34 -8.12 -2.27 -0.06
CA PHE A 34 -9.20 -3.22 0.20
C PHE A 34 -8.73 -4.66 -0.01
N SER A 35 -8.06 -4.93 -1.14
CA SER A 35 -7.59 -6.27 -1.49
C SER A 35 -6.56 -6.81 -0.50
N LEU A 36 -5.63 -5.97 -0.02
CA LEU A 36 -4.65 -6.34 1.00
C LEU A 36 -5.30 -6.66 2.34
N SER A 37 -6.40 -5.99 2.71
CA SER A 37 -7.14 -6.28 3.94
C SER A 37 -7.81 -7.67 3.87
N VAL A 38 -8.45 -7.99 2.75
CA VAL A 38 -9.04 -9.31 2.50
C VAL A 38 -7.95 -10.40 2.43
N LEU A 39 -6.83 -10.12 1.75
CA LEU A 39 -5.67 -11.03 1.71
C LEU A 39 -5.11 -11.30 3.12
N GLY A 40 -5.00 -10.27 3.97
CA GLY A 40 -4.57 -10.45 5.36
C GLY A 40 -5.52 -11.37 6.14
N THR A 41 -6.83 -11.24 5.91
CA THR A 41 -7.85 -12.13 6.50
C THR A 41 -7.66 -13.56 6.02
N PHE A 42 -7.41 -13.77 4.72
CA PHE A 42 -7.07 -15.07 4.16
C PHE A 42 -5.83 -15.68 4.83
N LEU A 43 -4.73 -14.93 4.93
CA LEU A 43 -3.47 -15.43 5.49
C LEU A 43 -3.60 -15.92 6.95
N VAL A 44 -4.42 -15.24 7.76
CA VAL A 44 -4.60 -15.60 9.19
C VAL A 44 -5.68 -16.66 9.40
N ARG A 45 -6.68 -16.78 8.51
CA ARG A 45 -7.82 -17.70 8.67
C ARG A 45 -7.77 -18.97 7.84
N SER A 46 -6.91 -19.02 6.82
CA SER A 46 -6.75 -20.20 5.95
C SER A 46 -5.97 -21.35 6.60
N GLY A 47 -5.31 -21.10 7.73
CA GLY A 47 -4.41 -22.07 8.36
C GLY A 47 -3.08 -22.24 7.62
N ILE A 48 -2.83 -21.44 6.57
CA ILE A 48 -1.56 -21.42 5.84
C ILE A 48 -0.43 -20.88 6.71
N LEU A 49 -0.71 -19.88 7.55
CA LEU A 49 0.22 -19.42 8.57
C LEU A 49 0.00 -20.20 9.87
N ILE A 50 0.99 -21.00 10.25
CA ILE A 50 0.97 -21.75 11.51
C ILE A 50 1.27 -20.75 12.64
N SER A 51 0.26 -20.41 13.45
CA SER A 51 0.47 -19.64 14.67
C SER A 51 -0.17 -20.34 15.87
N VAL A 52 0.49 -20.27 17.03
CA VAL A 52 0.02 -20.88 18.28
C VAL A 52 -1.29 -20.28 18.81
N HIS A 53 -1.72 -19.13 18.28
CA HIS A 53 -2.98 -18.45 18.62
C HIS A 53 -4.04 -18.59 17.52
N SER A 54 -3.88 -19.50 16.55
CA SER A 54 -4.89 -19.72 15.50
C SER A 54 -6.05 -20.56 16.02
N PHE A 55 -7.04 -19.89 16.63
CA PHE A 55 -8.22 -20.53 17.23
C PHE A 55 -9.28 -21.05 16.22
N ALA A 56 -9.08 -20.89 14.91
CA ALA A 56 -9.98 -21.41 13.88
C ALA A 56 -9.26 -21.52 12.52
N ASN A 57 -8.58 -22.65 12.29
CA ASN A 57 -8.00 -23.00 10.99
C ASN A 57 -8.94 -23.96 10.27
N ASP A 58 -9.76 -23.43 9.37
CA ASP A 58 -10.60 -24.22 8.48
C ASP A 58 -10.20 -23.88 7.04
N PRO A 59 -9.39 -24.73 6.37
CA PRO A 59 -8.94 -24.49 5.00
C PRO A 59 -10.08 -24.24 4.02
N ALA A 60 -11.27 -24.81 4.26
CA ALA A 60 -12.44 -24.59 3.42
C ALA A 60 -12.88 -23.11 3.44
N ARG A 61 -12.77 -22.44 4.59
CA ARG A 61 -13.06 -20.99 4.72
C ARG A 61 -12.04 -20.13 3.98
N GLY A 62 -10.78 -20.57 3.95
CA GLY A 62 -9.73 -19.90 3.18
C GLY A 62 -10.07 -19.81 1.69
N ILE A 63 -10.62 -20.89 1.10
CA ILE A 63 -11.01 -20.94 -0.31
C ILE A 63 -12.11 -19.90 -0.61
N TYR A 64 -13.15 -19.80 0.24
CA TYR A 64 -14.20 -18.80 0.05
C TYR A 64 -13.66 -17.36 0.07
N ILE A 65 -12.73 -17.05 0.98
CA ILE A 65 -12.09 -15.73 1.06
C ILE A 65 -11.25 -15.46 -0.20
N LEU A 66 -10.53 -16.46 -0.71
CA LEU A 66 -9.70 -16.32 -1.90
C LEU A 66 -10.53 -16.12 -3.17
N LEU A 67 -11.64 -16.87 -3.31
CA LEU A 67 -12.61 -16.66 -4.40
C LEU A 67 -13.24 -15.26 -4.34
N PHE A 68 -13.62 -14.82 -3.13
CA PHE A 68 -14.15 -13.48 -2.91
C PHE A 68 -13.13 -12.38 -3.25
N LEU A 69 -11.86 -12.56 -2.85
CA LEU A 69 -10.76 -11.67 -3.20
C LEU A 69 -10.58 -11.59 -4.72
N ALA A 70 -10.51 -12.73 -5.40
CA ALA A 70 -10.33 -12.79 -6.84
C ALA A 70 -11.51 -12.13 -7.58
N ALA A 71 -12.74 -12.37 -7.14
CA ALA A 71 -13.94 -11.78 -7.72
C ALA A 71 -13.95 -10.25 -7.56
N ILE A 72 -13.73 -9.73 -6.35
CA ILE A 72 -13.75 -8.27 -6.12
C ILE A 72 -12.60 -7.58 -6.83
N LEU A 73 -11.37 -8.12 -6.73
CA LEU A 73 -10.21 -7.54 -7.40
C LEU A 73 -10.42 -7.51 -8.92
N GLY A 74 -10.94 -8.60 -9.49
CA GLY A 74 -11.25 -8.70 -10.92
C GLY A 74 -12.31 -7.68 -11.36
N VAL A 75 -13.43 -7.57 -10.63
CA VAL A 75 -14.50 -6.60 -10.93
C VAL A 75 -13.99 -5.16 -10.81
N ALA A 76 -13.25 -4.84 -9.75
CA ALA A 76 -12.72 -3.50 -9.52
C ALA A 76 -11.72 -3.09 -10.62
N LEU A 77 -10.80 -3.98 -11.00
CA LEU A 77 -9.83 -3.73 -12.08
C LEU A 77 -10.52 -3.62 -13.45
N TYR A 78 -11.52 -4.47 -13.73
CA TYR A 78 -12.29 -4.40 -14.96
C TYR A 78 -12.99 -3.03 -15.12
N ILE A 79 -13.66 -2.57 -14.07
CA ILE A 79 -14.31 -1.24 -14.06
C ILE A 79 -13.27 -0.13 -14.22
N TYR A 80 -12.13 -0.23 -13.55
CA TYR A 80 -11.04 0.74 -13.66
C TYR A 80 -10.53 0.88 -15.09
N PHE A 81 -10.19 -0.23 -15.75
CA PHE A 81 -9.68 -0.19 -17.13
C PHE A 81 -10.72 0.31 -18.12
N LYS A 82 -11.99 -0.09 -17.97
CA LYS A 82 -13.10 0.39 -18.80
C LYS A 82 -13.27 1.91 -18.73
N ASN A 83 -13.06 2.51 -17.56
CA ASN A 83 -13.28 3.93 -17.32
C ASN A 83 -11.99 4.78 -17.50
N SER A 84 -10.84 4.16 -17.77
CA SER A 84 -9.53 4.81 -17.79
C SER A 84 -9.39 5.94 -18.83
N SER A 85 -10.16 5.89 -19.92
CA SER A 85 -10.11 6.90 -21.00
C SER A 85 -10.60 8.29 -20.58
N PHE A 86 -11.29 8.45 -19.44
CA PHE A 86 -11.87 9.73 -19.00
C PHE A 86 -10.99 10.51 -18.02
N MET A 87 -9.84 9.95 -17.60
CA MET A 87 -9.06 10.46 -16.47
C MET A 87 -7.67 10.94 -16.88
N ASN A 88 -7.62 11.84 -17.87
CA ASN A 88 -6.39 12.53 -18.25
C ASN A 88 -6.09 13.66 -17.26
N ASP A 89 -5.28 13.38 -16.26
CA ASP A 89 -4.69 14.40 -15.41
C ASP A 89 -3.58 15.12 -16.20
N ASN A 90 -3.80 16.38 -16.57
CA ASN A 90 -2.75 17.26 -17.11
C ASN A 90 -1.75 17.61 -15.98
N LEU A 91 -0.82 16.70 -15.69
CA LEU A 91 0.16 16.83 -14.62
C LEU A 91 1.25 17.85 -15.00
N LYS A 92 1.02 19.13 -14.73
CA LYS A 92 2.08 20.16 -14.73
C LYS A 92 2.65 20.30 -13.32
N PHE A 93 3.73 19.59 -13.00
CA PHE A 93 4.40 19.72 -11.70
C PHE A 93 5.78 20.36 -11.79
N LYS A 94 6.13 21.09 -10.74
CA LYS A 94 7.50 21.49 -10.44
C LYS A 94 8.10 20.42 -9.53
N LEU A 95 9.29 19.91 -9.84
CA LEU A 95 9.93 18.78 -9.11
C LEU A 95 10.14 19.07 -7.61
N LEU A 96 10.31 20.34 -7.20
CA LEU A 96 10.31 20.78 -5.81
C LEU A 96 8.99 21.47 -5.45
N SER A 97 7.90 20.70 -5.42
CA SER A 97 6.59 21.17 -4.98
C SER A 97 6.07 20.35 -3.81
N ARG A 98 5.06 20.87 -3.09
CA ARG A 98 4.44 20.15 -1.96
C ARG A 98 3.83 18.83 -2.44
N GLU A 99 3.23 18.88 -3.62
CA GLU A 99 2.61 17.77 -4.33
C GLU A 99 3.65 16.68 -4.64
N SER A 100 4.86 17.06 -5.07
CA SER A 100 5.96 16.12 -5.29
C SER A 100 6.39 15.41 -4.01
N PHE A 101 6.45 16.10 -2.87
CA PHE A 101 6.77 15.46 -1.58
C PHE A 101 5.70 14.46 -1.14
N PHE A 102 4.42 14.79 -1.29
CA PHE A 102 3.33 13.85 -1.01
C PHE A 102 3.40 12.62 -1.92
N LEU A 103 3.67 12.82 -3.22
CA LEU A 103 3.81 11.73 -4.18
C LEU A 103 5.01 10.83 -3.85
N ILE A 104 6.18 11.40 -3.55
CA ILE A 104 7.37 10.62 -3.20
C ILE A 104 7.11 9.78 -1.93
N ASN A 105 6.54 10.38 -0.89
CA ASN A 105 6.21 9.64 0.34
C ASN A 105 5.22 8.50 0.05
N ASN A 106 4.24 8.75 -0.82
CA ASN A 106 3.30 7.74 -1.26
C ASN A 106 3.98 6.56 -1.96
N ILE A 107 4.87 6.84 -2.91
CA ILE A 107 5.64 5.82 -3.63
C ILE A 107 6.48 4.99 -2.65
N LEU A 108 7.11 5.62 -1.65
CA LEU A 108 7.88 4.91 -0.64
C LEU A 108 6.99 3.97 0.20
N LEU A 109 5.81 4.43 0.64
CA LEU A 109 4.85 3.60 1.38
C LEU A 109 4.33 2.41 0.57
N VAL A 110 4.03 2.63 -0.71
CA VAL A 110 3.61 1.56 -1.64
C VAL A 110 4.75 0.56 -1.82
N THR A 111 5.97 1.04 -2.07
CA THR A 111 7.16 0.20 -2.26
C THR A 111 7.41 -0.65 -1.00
N ALA A 112 7.38 -0.04 0.18
CA ALA A 112 7.53 -0.75 1.45
C ALA A 112 6.43 -1.81 1.67
N THR A 113 5.21 -1.54 1.21
CA THR A 113 4.12 -2.52 1.27
C THR A 113 4.40 -3.72 0.37
N PHE A 114 4.84 -3.48 -0.87
CA PHE A 114 5.16 -4.54 -1.83
C PHE A 114 6.35 -5.39 -1.38
N THR A 115 7.40 -4.81 -0.79
CA THR A 115 8.53 -5.60 -0.28
C THR A 115 8.11 -6.53 0.86
N ILE A 116 7.27 -6.06 1.79
CA ILE A 116 6.72 -6.93 2.85
C ILE A 116 5.81 -8.01 2.25
N LEU A 117 4.97 -7.65 1.28
CA LEU A 117 4.08 -8.60 0.62
C LEU A 117 4.85 -9.70 -0.08
N LEU A 118 5.90 -9.36 -0.81
CA LEU A 118 6.78 -10.34 -1.47
C LEU A 118 7.45 -11.25 -0.45
N GLY A 119 8.01 -10.70 0.64
CA GLY A 119 8.60 -11.51 1.71
C GLY A 119 7.60 -12.44 2.41
N THR A 120 6.31 -12.09 2.41
CA THR A 120 5.23 -12.90 3.00
C THR A 120 4.75 -13.99 2.06
N ILE A 121 4.56 -13.66 0.77
CA ILE A 121 3.96 -14.56 -0.21
C ILE A 121 5.00 -15.50 -0.84
N TYR A 122 6.26 -15.08 -0.97
CA TYR A 122 7.30 -15.89 -1.63
C TYR A 122 7.52 -17.27 -0.98
N PRO A 123 7.67 -17.40 0.36
CA PRO A 123 7.75 -18.70 1.01
C PRO A 123 6.52 -19.58 0.78
N LEU A 124 5.34 -18.97 0.72
CA LEU A 124 4.07 -19.66 0.49
C LEU A 124 3.98 -20.24 -0.92
N ILE A 125 4.45 -19.51 -1.92
CA ILE A 125 4.52 -20.00 -3.30
C ILE A 125 5.46 -21.20 -3.40
N LEU A 126 6.64 -21.13 -2.75
CA LEU A 126 7.59 -22.24 -2.77
C LEU A 126 7.03 -23.51 -2.11
N ASP A 127 6.32 -23.35 -0.99
CA ASP A 127 5.63 -24.45 -0.30
C ASP A 127 4.55 -25.09 -1.21
N LEU A 128 3.76 -24.26 -1.90
CA LEU A 128 2.73 -24.74 -2.85
C LEU A 128 3.30 -25.46 -4.07
N LEU A 129 4.51 -25.11 -4.49
CA LEU A 129 5.22 -25.78 -5.60
C LEU A 129 5.95 -27.06 -5.17
N GLY A 130 5.91 -27.42 -3.88
CA GLY A 130 6.65 -28.57 -3.34
C GLY A 130 8.17 -28.37 -3.34
N LEU A 131 8.64 -27.12 -3.41
CA LEU A 131 10.05 -26.76 -3.30
C LEU A 131 10.47 -26.69 -1.82
N GLU A 132 11.74 -26.38 -1.57
CA GLU A 132 12.23 -26.22 -0.20
C GLU A 132 11.48 -25.12 0.56
N LYS A 133 11.01 -25.46 1.76
CA LYS A 133 10.44 -24.49 2.70
C LYS A 133 11.55 -23.61 3.24
N ILE A 134 11.68 -22.44 2.64
CA ILE A 134 12.49 -21.37 3.20
C ILE A 134 11.64 -20.50 4.13
N SER A 135 12.25 -19.93 5.16
CA SER A 135 11.61 -18.94 6.02
C SER A 135 12.33 -17.62 5.87
N ILE A 136 11.58 -16.57 5.53
CA ILE A 136 12.12 -15.22 5.45
C ILE A 136 12.03 -14.58 6.83
N GLY A 137 13.21 -14.45 7.47
CA GLY A 137 13.33 -13.89 8.81
C GLY A 137 13.58 -12.38 8.84
N THR A 138 13.83 -11.88 10.05
CA THR A 138 14.15 -10.48 10.34
C THR A 138 15.30 -9.88 9.50
N PRO A 139 16.36 -10.61 9.09
CA PRO A 139 17.45 -10.00 8.33
C PRO A 139 16.98 -9.45 6.97
N TYR A 140 16.07 -10.15 6.29
CA TYR A 140 15.48 -9.67 5.04
C TYR A 140 14.71 -8.38 5.27
N TYR A 141 13.75 -8.39 6.20
CA TYR A 141 12.91 -7.22 6.45
C TYR A 141 13.74 -6.02 6.89
N ASN A 142 14.76 -6.22 7.72
CA ASN A 142 15.63 -5.12 8.11
C ASN A 142 16.42 -4.55 6.92
N ALA A 143 16.91 -5.41 6.03
CA ALA A 143 17.69 -4.98 4.87
C ALA A 143 16.87 -4.22 3.82
N VAL A 144 15.60 -4.58 3.59
CA VAL A 144 14.74 -3.90 2.59
C VAL A 144 13.84 -2.83 3.18
N PHE A 145 13.24 -3.04 4.35
CA PHE A 145 12.24 -2.12 4.90
C PHE A 145 12.87 -0.86 5.49
N LEU A 146 13.98 -0.97 6.25
CA LEU A 146 14.61 0.20 6.88
C LEU A 146 15.06 1.24 5.84
N PRO A 147 15.77 0.88 4.75
CA PRO A 147 16.22 1.88 3.77
C PRO A 147 15.07 2.61 3.07
N ILE A 148 13.91 1.95 2.91
CA ILE A 148 12.72 2.56 2.29
C ILE A 148 11.99 3.46 3.29
N MET A 149 11.84 3.01 4.54
CA MET A 149 11.08 3.75 5.55
C MET A 149 11.84 4.95 6.13
N THR A 150 13.16 4.90 6.18
CA THR A 150 13.99 6.00 6.68
C THR A 150 13.69 7.32 5.95
N PRO A 151 13.78 7.42 4.61
CA PRO A 151 13.40 8.64 3.90
C PRO A 151 11.91 8.95 4.01
N ALA A 152 11.02 7.95 4.06
CA ALA A 152 9.58 8.18 4.20
C ALA A 152 9.23 8.91 5.51
N ILE A 153 9.85 8.50 6.62
CA ILE A 153 9.66 9.13 7.94
C ILE A 153 10.24 10.55 7.97
N ILE A 154 11.43 10.75 7.40
CA ILE A 154 12.05 12.08 7.29
C ILE A 154 11.14 13.03 6.51
N LEU A 155 10.62 12.58 5.36
CA LEU A 155 9.69 13.37 4.55
C LEU A 155 8.38 13.66 5.28
N ALA A 156 7.84 12.68 6.01
CA ALA A 156 6.62 12.85 6.79
C ALA A 156 6.77 13.92 7.90
N GLY A 157 7.95 14.03 8.52
CA GLY A 157 8.25 15.09 9.48
C GLY A 157 8.55 16.45 8.84
N TYR A 158 9.19 16.45 7.67
CA TYR A 158 9.62 17.67 6.99
C TYR A 158 8.46 18.49 6.41
N VAL A 159 7.43 17.84 5.85
CA VAL A 159 6.31 18.52 5.20
C VAL A 159 5.50 19.41 6.18
N PRO A 160 5.07 18.93 7.37
CA PRO A 160 4.40 19.78 8.37
C PRO A 160 5.28 20.94 8.86
N LEU A 161 6.58 20.72 9.05
CA LEU A 161 7.51 21.76 9.48
C LEU A 161 7.59 22.89 8.46
N MET A 162 7.71 22.57 7.17
CA MET A 162 7.71 23.55 6.09
C MET A 162 6.40 24.36 6.04
N LEU A 163 5.26 23.71 6.28
CA LEU A 163 3.96 24.37 6.35
C LEU A 163 3.88 25.36 7.53
N TYR A 164 4.40 24.95 8.69
CA TYR A 164 4.44 25.79 9.89
C TYR A 164 5.33 27.03 9.71
N LEU A 165 6.55 26.85 9.18
CA LEU A 165 7.49 27.95 8.95
C LEU A 165 6.94 28.97 7.95
N LYS A 166 6.36 28.51 6.83
CA LYS A 166 5.74 29.42 5.85
C LYS A 166 4.58 30.21 6.44
N LYS A 167 3.74 29.58 7.29
CA LYS A 167 2.63 30.27 7.96
C LYS A 167 3.12 31.35 8.92
N ARG A 168 4.24 31.11 9.60
CA ARG A 168 4.85 32.08 10.52
C ARG A 168 5.38 33.31 9.78
N GLU A 169 6.06 33.12 8.65
CA GLU A 169 6.57 34.22 7.81
C GLU A 169 5.44 35.11 7.27
N THR A 170 4.29 34.53 6.90
CA THR A 170 3.13 35.29 6.41
C THR A 170 2.39 36.10 7.49
N LEU A 171 2.58 35.78 8.78
CA LEU A 171 1.95 36.48 9.90
C LEU A 171 2.83 37.59 10.49
N SER A 172 4.09 37.65 10.07
CA SER A 172 5.07 38.67 10.51
C SER A 172 5.21 39.86 9.55
N CYS A 173 4.42 39.90 8.47
CA CYS A 173 4.24 41.05 7.57
C CYS A 173 2.84 41.62 7.75
#